data_AF-A0A374P738-F1
#
_entry.id   AF-A0A374P738-F1
#
_cell.length_a   1.000
_cell.length_b   1.000
_cell.length_c   1.000
_cell.angle_alpha   90.00
_cell.angle_beta   90.00
_cell.angle_gamma   90.00
#
_symmetry.space_group_name_H-M   'P 1'
#
loop_
_entity.id
_entity.type
_entity.pdbx_description
1 polymer ?
#
loop_
_entity_poly.entity_id
_entity_poly.type
_entity_poly.pdbx_seq_one_letter_code
_entity_poly.pdbx_strand_id
1 'polypeptide(L)'
;MSTIIGEVSIPADDQGFVLMQCPLCGEFFKIKPEDYHAEDVIEIWCPSCGLKAENYFTDDVIELALKKTKNYANDLIYNEMKKWEKKFKGSFISFKAGKKPQHEEEYPIKYGIEALEVEEYPCCKREAKIKPIYKMCGSYCPFCGVRYEEY
;
A
#
# COMPACT_ATOMS: atom_id res chain seq x y z
N MET A 1 14.46 18.20 -1.09
CA MET A 1 12.98 18.26 -1.12
C MET A 1 12.49 17.04 -1.88
N SER A 2 11.69 16.19 -1.26
CA SER A 2 11.00 15.09 -1.95
C SER A 2 9.91 15.67 -2.84
N THR A 3 9.79 15.19 -4.08
CA THR A 3 8.68 15.56 -4.97
C THR A 3 7.59 14.50 -4.81
N ILE A 4 6.36 14.92 -4.49
CA ILE A 4 5.21 14.01 -4.46
C ILE A 4 4.72 13.83 -5.89
N ILE A 5 4.74 12.59 -6.37
CA ILE A 5 4.46 12.22 -7.76
C ILE A 5 2.98 11.84 -7.97
N GLY A 6 2.29 11.45 -6.90
CA GLY A 6 0.88 11.10 -6.91
C GLY A 6 0.43 10.61 -5.54
N GLU A 7 -0.86 10.27 -5.45
CA GLU A 7 -1.49 9.72 -4.25
C GLU A 7 -2.18 8.40 -4.60
N VAL A 8 -2.11 7.44 -3.68
CA VAL A 8 -2.87 6.18 -3.75
C VAL A 8 -3.78 6.13 -2.53
N SER A 9 -5.08 6.13 -2.79
CA SER A 9 -6.09 5.99 -1.73
C SER A 9 -6.37 4.52 -1.48
N ILE A 10 -6.24 4.10 -0.22
CA ILE A 10 -6.55 2.74 0.22
C ILE A 10 -7.92 2.79 0.92
N PRO A 11 -8.95 2.12 0.40
CA PRO A 11 -10.28 2.16 1.01
C PRO A 11 -10.32 1.36 2.31
N ALA A 12 -10.99 1.93 3.31
CA ALA A 12 -11.40 1.20 4.50
C ALA A 12 -12.71 0.44 4.25
N ASP A 13 -12.97 -0.60 5.04
CA ASP A 13 -14.28 -1.25 5.08
C ASP A 13 -15.31 -0.42 5.89
N ASP A 14 -16.53 -0.96 5.99
CA ASP A 14 -17.67 -0.35 6.68
C ASP A 14 -17.42 -0.08 8.18
N GLN A 15 -16.45 -0.77 8.78
CA GLN A 15 -16.04 -0.58 10.17
C GLN A 15 -14.73 0.22 10.31
N GLY A 16 -14.23 0.81 9.23
CA GLY A 16 -13.03 1.66 9.23
C GLY A 16 -11.70 0.91 9.17
N PHE A 17 -11.70 -0.39 8.89
CA PHE A 17 -10.46 -1.16 8.81
C PHE A 17 -9.90 -1.19 7.39
N VAL A 18 -8.58 -1.02 7.27
CA VAL A 18 -7.85 -1.04 6.00
C VAL A 18 -7.17 -2.39 5.80
N LEU A 19 -7.30 -2.96 4.59
CA LEU A 19 -6.71 -4.25 4.24
C LEU A 19 -5.18 -4.14 4.10
N MET A 20 -4.50 -5.08 4.74
CA MET A 20 -3.05 -5.25 4.76
C MET A 20 -2.69 -6.69 4.37
N GLN A 21 -1.51 -6.88 3.78
CA GLN A 21 -0.99 -8.19 3.38
C GLN A 21 0.42 -8.37 3.92
N CYS A 22 0.68 -9.50 4.58
CA CYS A 22 2.02 -9.82 5.04
C CYS A 22 2.89 -10.28 3.86
N PRO A 23 4.01 -9.60 3.57
CA PRO A 23 4.90 -10.03 2.48
C PRO A 23 5.68 -11.32 2.82
N LEU A 24 5.69 -11.75 4.08
CA LEU A 24 6.45 -12.91 4.54
C LEU A 24 5.64 -14.22 4.46
N CYS A 25 4.37 -14.20 4.86
CA CYS A 25 3.52 -15.39 4.84
C CYS A 25 2.32 -15.29 3.88
N GLY A 26 2.10 -14.14 3.24
CA GLY A 26 0.99 -13.91 2.30
C GLY A 26 -0.38 -13.71 2.96
N GLU A 27 -0.45 -13.75 4.30
CA GLU A 27 -1.71 -13.63 5.02
C GLU A 27 -2.24 -12.20 5.04
N PHE A 28 -3.58 -12.11 4.97
CA PHE A 28 -4.30 -10.84 5.01
C PHE A 28 -4.82 -10.58 6.41
N PHE A 29 -4.79 -9.31 6.81
CA PHE A 29 -5.40 -8.81 8.02
C PHE A 29 -5.86 -7.37 7.81
N LYS A 30 -6.67 -6.81 8.70
CA LYS A 30 -7.01 -5.40 8.66
C LYS A 30 -6.82 -4.72 10.01
N ILE A 31 -6.40 -3.46 9.97
CA ILE A 31 -6.24 -2.59 11.14
C ILE A 31 -6.85 -1.21 10.84
N LYS A 32 -7.16 -0.44 11.89
CA LYS A 32 -7.60 0.95 11.73
C LYS A 32 -6.36 1.84 11.51
N PRO A 33 -6.41 2.81 10.57
CA PRO A 33 -5.31 3.76 10.38
C PRO A 33 -4.97 4.55 11.65
N GLU A 34 -5.96 4.87 12.46
CA GLU A 34 -5.79 5.55 13.74
C GLU A 34 -4.88 4.77 14.70
N ASP A 35 -5.04 3.44 14.76
CA ASP A 35 -4.19 2.57 15.57
C ASP A 35 -2.80 2.41 14.97
N TYR A 36 -2.69 2.35 13.64
CA TYR A 36 -1.39 2.31 12.94
C TYR A 36 -0.55 3.57 13.22
N HIS A 37 -1.20 4.73 13.34
CA HIS A 37 -0.55 6.02 13.57
C HIS A 37 -0.43 6.41 15.05
N ALA A 38 -0.84 5.54 15.97
CA ALA A 38 -0.74 5.82 17.39
C ALA A 38 0.73 5.89 17.85
N GLU A 39 1.05 6.81 18.76
CA GLU A 39 2.44 7.09 19.18
C GLU A 39 3.12 5.90 19.87
N ASP A 40 2.35 5.03 20.50
CA ASP A 40 2.82 3.81 21.17
C ASP A 40 3.00 2.62 20.20
N VAL A 41 2.61 2.77 18.94
CA VAL A 41 2.80 1.77 17.89
C VAL A 41 4.06 2.10 17.10
N ILE A 42 5.14 1.40 17.43
CA ILE A 42 6.45 1.60 16.79
C ILE A 42 6.52 0.83 15.46
N GLU A 43 6.03 -0.41 15.46
CA GLU A 43 6.08 -1.32 14.32
C GLU A 43 4.84 -2.23 14.31
N ILE A 44 4.43 -2.63 13.11
CA ILE A 44 3.34 -3.59 12.95
C ILE A 44 3.87 -5.02 12.86
N TRP A 45 3.24 -5.90 13.62
CA TRP A 45 3.46 -7.35 13.63
C TRP A 45 2.39 -8.04 12.80
N CYS A 46 2.78 -9.05 12.03
CA CYS A 46 1.80 -9.87 11.35
C CYS A 46 1.02 -10.72 12.38
N PRO A 47 -0.32 -10.62 12.44
CA PRO A 47 -1.10 -11.39 13.40
C PRO A 47 -1.04 -12.90 13.18
N SER A 48 -0.72 -13.32 11.96
CA SER A 48 -0.68 -14.74 11.58
C SER A 48 0.67 -15.40 11.87
N CYS A 49 1.80 -14.74 11.57
CA CYS A 49 3.13 -15.35 11.70
C CYS A 49 4.00 -14.72 12.80
N GLY A 50 3.59 -13.60 13.40
CA GLY A 50 4.33 -12.92 14.46
C GLY A 50 5.66 -12.31 14.01
N LEU A 51 5.87 -12.12 12.70
CA LEU A 51 7.05 -11.46 12.15
C LEU A 51 6.72 -10.02 11.74
N LYS A 52 7.76 -9.20 11.65
CA LYS A 52 7.69 -7.80 11.20
C LYS A 52 8.13 -7.69 9.75
N ALA A 53 7.53 -6.75 9.03
CA ALA A 53 7.91 -6.38 7.68
C ALA A 53 8.06 -4.86 7.57
N GLU A 54 8.77 -4.40 6.53
CA GLU A 54 8.95 -2.97 6.25
C GLU A 54 7.62 -2.27 5.98
N ASN A 55 6.72 -2.94 5.26
CA ASN A 55 5.35 -2.49 5.04
C ASN A 55 4.43 -3.71 4.85
N TYR A 56 3.14 -3.43 4.83
CA TYR A 56 2.08 -4.43 4.64
C TYR A 56 1.10 -4.00 3.55
N PHE A 57 1.56 -3.19 2.59
CA PHE A 57 0.73 -2.82 1.44
C PHE A 57 0.41 -4.07 0.64
N THR A 58 -0.84 -4.16 0.20
CA THR A 58 -1.25 -5.24 -0.70
C THR A 58 -0.57 -5.09 -2.05
N ASP A 59 -0.44 -6.18 -2.78
CA ASP A 59 0.14 -6.18 -4.12
C ASP A 59 -0.56 -5.17 -5.05
N ASP A 60 -1.89 -5.04 -4.97
CA ASP A 60 -2.68 -4.07 -5.75
C ASP A 60 -2.28 -2.60 -5.49
N VAL A 61 -1.95 -2.26 -4.24
CA VAL A 61 -1.54 -0.89 -3.86
C VAL A 61 -0.16 -0.59 -4.43
N ILE A 62 0.75 -1.55 -4.32
CA ILE A 62 2.10 -1.45 -4.88
C ILE A 62 2.02 -1.32 -6.40
N GLU A 63 1.21 -2.14 -7.06
CA GLU A 63 1.03 -2.11 -8.51
C GLU A 63 0.47 -0.75 -8.97
N LEU A 64 -0.57 -0.23 -8.31
CA LEU A 64 -1.14 1.08 -8.64
C LEU A 64 -0.13 2.22 -8.46
N ALA A 65 0.68 2.18 -7.39
CA ALA A 65 1.73 3.16 -7.15
C ALA A 65 2.81 3.13 -8.24
N LEU A 66 3.21 1.93 -8.70
CA LEU A 66 4.17 1.75 -9.79
C LEU A 66 3.62 2.29 -11.12
N LYS A 67 2.35 2.00 -11.44
CA LYS A 67 1.68 2.52 -12.66
C LYS A 67 1.67 4.04 -12.70
N LYS A 68 1.22 4.67 -11.60
CA LYS A 68 1.23 6.14 -11.43
C LYS A 68 2.61 6.73 -11.64
N THR A 69 3.62 6.12 -11.00
CA THR A 69 5.01 6.57 -11.09
C THR A 69 5.53 6.47 -12.52
N LYS A 70 5.23 5.36 -13.21
CA LYS A 70 5.64 5.13 -14.59
C LYS A 70 4.98 6.11 -15.57
N ASN A 71 3.68 6.35 -15.41
CA ASN A 71 2.93 7.33 -16.21
C ASN A 71 3.52 8.73 -16.05
N TYR A 72 3.82 9.15 -14.82
CA TYR A 72 4.45 10.43 -14.55
C TYR A 72 5.87 10.54 -15.13
N ALA A 73 6.71 9.52 -14.92
CA ALA A 73 8.08 9.51 -15.45
C ALA A 73 8.10 9.58 -16.98
N ASN A 74 7.20 8.85 -17.65
CA ASN A 74 7.03 8.90 -19.09
C ASN A 74 6.63 10.31 -19.58
N ASP A 75 5.72 10.97 -18.85
CA ASP A 75 5.32 12.35 -19.17
C ASP A 75 6.46 13.35 -18.97
N LEU A 76 7.29 13.19 -17.93
CA LEU A 76 8.48 14.02 -17.74
C LEU A 76 9.47 13.87 -18.90
N ILE A 77 9.83 12.63 -19.25
CA ILE A 77 10.76 12.34 -20.35
C ILE A 77 10.23 12.93 -21.66
N TYR A 78 8.95 12.68 -21.96
CA TYR A 78 8.33 13.19 -23.18
C TYR A 78 8.31 14.72 -23.25
N ASN A 79 7.96 15.38 -22.14
CA ASN A 79 7.91 16.84 -22.07
C ASN A 79 9.30 17.47 -22.25
N GLU A 80 10.35 16.88 -21.68
CA GLU A 80 11.73 17.34 -21.90
C GLU A 80 12.19 17.14 -23.35
N MET A 81 11.91 15.98 -23.95
CA MET A 81 12.18 15.75 -25.37
C MET A 81 11.45 16.76 -26.26
N LYS A 82 10.20 17.11 -25.93
CA LYS A 82 9.43 18.14 -26.64
C LYS A 82 10.01 19.55 -26.48
N LYS A 83 10.56 19.89 -25.32
CA LYS A 83 11.28 21.16 -25.13
C LYS A 83 12.53 21.21 -26.00
N TRP A 84 13.28 20.12 -26.09
CA TRP A 84 14.46 20.04 -26.96
C TRP A 84 14.09 20.16 -28.43
N GLU A 85 13.06 19.42 -28.89
CA GLU A 85 12.56 19.55 -30.28
C GLU A 85 12.24 21.00 -30.64
N LYS A 86 11.61 21.76 -29.72
CA LYS A 86 11.35 23.20 -29.92
C LYS A 86 12.64 24.03 -29.95
N LYS A 87 13.58 23.77 -29.03
CA LYS A 87 14.85 24.52 -28.91
C LYS A 87 15.78 24.33 -30.12
N PHE A 88 15.78 23.14 -30.71
CA PHE A 88 16.63 22.80 -31.86
C PHE A 88 15.96 23.03 -33.22
N LYS A 89 14.71 23.50 -33.24
CA LYS A 89 13.98 23.80 -34.48
C LYS A 89 14.64 25.00 -35.19
N GLY A 90 15.23 24.76 -36.37
CA GLY A 90 15.96 25.77 -37.15
C GLY A 90 17.46 25.87 -36.83
N SER A 91 17.99 24.99 -35.97
CA SER A 91 19.43 24.82 -35.75
C SER A 91 20.03 23.85 -36.78
N PHE A 92 21.35 23.69 -36.79
CA PHE A 92 22.07 22.72 -37.64
C PHE A 92 21.78 21.25 -37.28
N ILE A 93 21.21 21.01 -36.08
CA ILE A 93 20.78 19.68 -35.62
C ILE A 93 19.27 19.71 -35.43
N SER A 94 18.56 18.75 -36.04
CA SER A 94 17.11 18.58 -35.86
C SER A 94 16.81 17.41 -34.91
N PHE A 95 15.97 17.62 -33.90
CA PHE A 95 15.54 16.60 -32.93
C PHE A 95 14.02 16.48 -32.94
N LYS A 96 13.48 15.26 -32.83
CA LYS A 96 12.02 15.01 -32.75
C LYS A 96 11.71 14.11 -31.56
N ALA A 97 10.77 14.53 -30.72
CA ALA A 97 10.40 13.79 -29.50
C ALA A 97 9.56 12.52 -29.76
N GLY A 98 9.10 12.28 -30.99
CA GLY A 98 8.25 11.15 -31.33
C GLY A 98 6.82 11.27 -30.79
N LYS A 99 6.13 10.13 -30.64
CA LYS A 99 4.76 10.01 -30.13
C LYS A 99 4.76 10.06 -28.60
N LYS A 100 3.70 10.63 -28.00
CA LYS A 100 3.51 10.62 -26.55
C LYS A 100 3.33 9.16 -26.08
N PRO A 101 4.03 8.71 -25.02
CA PRO A 101 3.78 7.40 -24.42
C PRO A 101 2.31 7.26 -23.99
N GLN A 102 1.73 6.08 -24.18
CA GLN A 102 0.40 5.78 -23.66
C GLN A 102 0.51 5.48 -22.17
N HIS A 103 -0.42 6.02 -21.38
CA HIS A 103 -0.50 5.74 -19.96
C HIS A 103 -1.07 4.34 -19.71
N GLU A 104 -0.53 3.68 -18.70
CA GLU A 104 -1.13 2.48 -18.13
C GLU A 104 -2.39 2.85 -17.35
N GLU A 105 -3.37 1.95 -17.35
CA GLU A 105 -4.66 2.18 -16.71
C GLU A 105 -4.53 2.13 -15.17
N GLU A 106 -4.96 3.22 -14.52
CA GLU A 106 -4.91 3.40 -13.07
C GLU A 106 -6.29 3.14 -12.45
N TYR A 107 -6.61 1.87 -12.21
CA TYR A 107 -7.87 1.51 -11.56
C TYR A 107 -7.81 1.79 -10.06
N PRO A 108 -8.88 2.35 -9.47
CA PRO A 108 -8.95 2.52 -8.02
C PRO A 108 -8.97 1.15 -7.34
N ILE A 109 -8.34 1.09 -6.17
CA ILE A 109 -8.31 -0.12 -5.34
C ILE A 109 -9.72 -0.47 -4.90
N LYS A 110 -10.10 -1.75 -5.05
CA LYS A 110 -11.38 -2.30 -4.59
C LYS A 110 -11.10 -3.62 -3.89
N TYR A 111 -11.41 -3.71 -2.60
CA TYR A 111 -11.21 -4.93 -1.83
C TYR A 111 -12.53 -5.67 -1.63
N GLY A 112 -12.52 -6.99 -1.85
CA GLY A 112 -13.63 -7.89 -1.55
C GLY A 112 -13.29 -8.93 -0.47
N ILE A 113 -12.22 -8.73 0.30
CA ILE A 113 -11.84 -9.66 1.37
C ILE A 113 -12.71 -9.39 2.59
N GLU A 114 -13.83 -10.14 2.66
CA GLU A 114 -14.84 -10.04 3.72
C GLU A 114 -14.71 -11.14 4.78
N ALA A 115 -13.98 -12.24 4.49
CA ALA A 115 -13.83 -13.38 5.41
C ALA A 115 -12.76 -13.14 6.50
N LEU A 116 -12.78 -11.97 7.14
CA LEU A 116 -11.96 -11.63 8.30
C LEU A 116 -12.88 -11.22 9.45
N GLU A 117 -12.58 -11.71 10.65
CA GLU A 117 -13.34 -11.44 11.86
C GLU A 117 -12.55 -10.52 12.79
N VAL A 118 -13.26 -9.66 13.52
CA VAL A 118 -12.67 -8.80 14.54
C VAL A 118 -12.14 -9.66 15.70
N GLU A 119 -10.89 -9.44 16.06
CA GLU A 119 -10.21 -9.94 17.25
C GLU A 119 -9.83 -8.76 18.13
N GLU A 120 -10.19 -8.82 19.41
CA GLU A 120 -9.81 -7.84 20.41
C GLU A 120 -8.49 -8.27 21.07
N TYR A 121 -7.53 -7.35 21.17
CA TYR A 121 -6.26 -7.61 21.84
C TYR A 121 -6.18 -6.85 23.17
N PRO A 122 -6.36 -7.53 24.32
CA PRO A 122 -6.40 -6.88 25.64
C PRO A 122 -5.11 -6.18 26.05
N CYS A 123 -3.96 -6.57 25.49
CA CYS A 123 -2.64 -6.02 25.79
C CYS A 123 -2.53 -4.49 25.66
N CYS A 124 -3.38 -3.97 24.81
CA CYS A 124 -3.20 -2.74 24.06
C CYS A 124 -4.58 -2.12 23.78
N LYS A 125 -5.68 -2.84 24.08
CA LYS A 125 -7.07 -2.40 23.97
C LYS A 125 -7.43 -1.94 22.56
N ARG A 126 -6.97 -2.71 21.58
CA ARG A 126 -7.17 -2.46 20.14
C ARG A 126 -7.74 -3.68 19.47
N GLU A 127 -8.24 -3.47 18.26
CA GLU A 127 -8.85 -4.50 17.44
C GLU A 127 -8.09 -4.68 16.13
N ALA A 128 -8.11 -5.89 15.59
CA ALA A 128 -7.75 -6.15 14.20
C ALA A 128 -8.72 -7.16 13.59
N LYS A 129 -8.88 -7.13 12.26
CA LYS A 129 -9.60 -8.20 11.55
C LYS A 129 -8.62 -9.25 11.05
N ILE A 130 -8.81 -10.49 11.47
CA ILE A 130 -7.95 -11.64 11.13
C ILE A 130 -8.78 -12.81 10.62
N LYS A 131 -8.15 -13.82 10.00
CA LYS A 131 -8.89 -15.02 9.60
C LYS A 131 -9.39 -15.78 10.85
N PRO A 132 -10.60 -16.36 10.80
CA PRO A 132 -11.20 -17.08 11.95
C PRO A 132 -10.28 -18.15 12.56
N ILE A 133 -9.49 -18.85 11.73
CA ILE A 133 -8.55 -19.88 12.19
C ILE A 133 -7.49 -19.32 13.17
N TYR A 134 -7.08 -18.06 13.03
CA TYR A 134 -6.11 -17.43 13.93
C TYR A 134 -6.76 -16.94 15.23
N LYS A 135 -8.07 -16.71 15.26
CA LYS A 135 -8.80 -16.52 16.53
C LYS A 135 -8.80 -17.83 17.33
N MET A 136 -9.09 -18.95 16.65
CA MET A 136 -9.17 -20.27 17.29
C MET A 136 -7.82 -20.84 17.74
N CYS A 137 -6.76 -20.66 16.95
CA CYS A 137 -5.45 -21.27 17.21
C CYS A 137 -4.44 -20.32 17.89
N GLY A 138 -4.85 -19.07 18.09
CA GLY A 138 -4.00 -18.00 18.58
C GLY A 138 -3.41 -17.14 17.46
N SER A 139 -3.20 -15.88 17.81
CA SER A 139 -2.71 -14.83 16.91
C SER A 139 -1.77 -13.89 17.65
N TYR A 140 -1.03 -13.08 16.92
CA TYR A 140 -0.15 -12.06 17.50
C TYR A 140 -0.84 -10.70 17.44
N CYS A 141 -0.78 -9.93 18.51
CA CYS A 141 -1.26 -8.56 18.48
C CYS A 141 -0.47 -7.76 17.42
N PRO A 142 -1.14 -7.14 16.42
CA PRO A 142 -0.44 -6.36 15.41
C PRO A 142 0.35 -5.17 15.94
N PHE A 143 -0.02 -4.66 17.12
CA PHE A 143 0.48 -3.39 17.65
C PHE A 143 1.65 -3.55 18.64
N CYS A 144 1.80 -4.73 19.26
CA CYS A 144 2.87 -4.96 20.23
C CYS A 144 3.53 -6.35 20.15
N GLY A 145 3.05 -7.24 19.27
CA GLY A 145 3.64 -8.56 19.04
C GLY A 145 3.37 -9.60 20.13
N VAL A 146 2.62 -9.26 21.19
CA VAL A 146 2.20 -10.23 22.21
C VAL A 146 1.30 -11.29 21.56
N ARG A 147 1.62 -12.57 21.78
CA ARG A 147 0.79 -13.69 21.35
C ARG A 147 -0.43 -13.79 22.26
N TYR A 148 -1.60 -13.90 21.65
CA TYR A 148 -2.88 -14.10 22.31
C TYR A 148 -3.47 -15.45 21.90
N GLU A 149 -3.97 -16.17 22.88
CA GLU A 149 -4.68 -17.44 22.70
C GLU A 149 -5.90 -17.37 23.63
N GLU A 150 -7.12 -17.44 23.09
CA GLU A 150 -8.32 -17.59 23.91
C GLU A 150 -8.35 -19.03 24.46
N TYR A 151 -7.86 -19.23 25.69
CA TYR A 151 -8.05 -20.45 26.47
C TYR A 151 -8.62 -20.15 27.85
#